data_AF-A0A440PF39-F1
#
_entry.id   AF-A0A440PF39-F1
#
_cell.length_a   1.000
_cell.length_b   1.000
_cell.length_c   1.000
_cell.angle_alpha   90.00
_cell.angle_beta   90.00
_cell.angle_gamma   90.00
#
_symmetry.space_group_name_H-M   'P 1'
#
loop_
_entity.id
_entity.type
_entity.pdbx_description
1 polymer ?
#
loop_
_entity_poly.entity_id
_entity_poly.type
_entity_poly.pdbx_seq_one_letter_code
_entity_poly.pdbx_strand_id
1 'polypeptide(L)' 'MAIRRKAEEAGIFDPSELALLARTFEHLKLESQSTGQREALASRIIANYMAGVIDEAELISLSRQPLGR' A
#
# COMPACT_ATOMS: atom_id res chain seq x y z
N MET A 1 -4.73 -22.78 -8.16
CA MET A 1 -3.82 -21.67 -8.51
C MET A 1 -4.49 -20.76 -9.56
N ALA A 2 -5.25 -19.74 -9.15
CA ALA A 2 -5.93 -18.85 -10.10
C ALA A 2 -6.19 -17.43 -9.57
N ILE A 3 -5.37 -16.95 -8.62
CA ILE A 3 -5.51 -15.58 -8.06
C ILE A 3 -4.43 -14.65 -8.63
N ARG A 4 -3.30 -15.20 -9.08
CA ARG A 4 -2.17 -14.41 -9.58
C ARG A 4 -2.42 -13.74 -10.94
N ARG A 5 -3.41 -14.20 -11.71
CA ARG A 5 -3.68 -13.69 -13.07
C ARG A 5 -4.81 -12.67 -13.16
N LYS A 6 -5.66 -12.55 -12.13
CA LYS A 6 -6.81 -11.60 -12.14
C LYS A 6 -6.45 -10.18 -11.71
N ALA A 7 -5.26 -9.95 -11.15
CA ALA A 7 -4.79 -8.61 -10.84
C ALA A 7 -4.18 -7.91 -12.07
N GLU A 8 -3.58 -8.65 -13.01
CA GLU A 8 -3.01 -8.08 -14.24
C GLU A 8 -4.09 -7.69 -15.28
N GLU A 9 -5.23 -8.40 -15.34
CA GLU A 9 -6.30 -8.11 -16.32
C GLU A 9 -7.35 -7.08 -15.86
N ALA A 10 -7.21 -6.51 -14.65
CA ALA A 10 -8.12 -5.44 -14.21
C ALA A 10 -7.63 -4.03 -14.62
N GLY A 11 -6.34 -3.86 -15.00
CA GLY A 11 -5.81 -2.57 -15.43
C GLY A 11 -5.98 -1.43 -14.42
N ILE A 12 -6.07 -1.73 -13.12
CA ILE A 12 -6.32 -0.72 -12.07
C ILE A 12 -5.01 -0.10 -11.58
N PHE A 13 -3.90 -0.85 -11.62
CA PHE A 13 -2.57 -0.38 -11.22
C PHE A 13 -1.51 -0.87 -12.20
N ASP A 14 -0.73 0.04 -12.75
CA ASP A 14 0.47 -0.18 -13.53
C ASP A 14 1.60 -0.81 -12.68
N PRO A 15 2.58 -1.49 -13.30
CA PRO A 15 3.72 -2.05 -12.59
C PRO A 15 4.51 -1.01 -11.79
N SER A 16 4.54 0.25 -12.26
CA SER A 16 5.15 1.37 -11.54
C SER A 16 4.38 1.74 -10.27
N GLU A 17 3.05 1.70 -10.30
CA GLU A 17 2.18 1.95 -9.14
C GLU A 17 2.36 0.83 -8.09
N LEU A 18 2.37 -0.42 -8.54
CA LEU A 18 2.65 -1.56 -7.65
C LEU A 18 4.04 -1.47 -7.02
N ALA A 19 5.06 -1.02 -7.77
CA ALA A 19 6.40 -0.82 -7.23
C ALA A 19 6.43 0.27 -6.16
N LEU A 20 5.72 1.39 -6.36
CA LEU A 20 5.58 2.47 -5.39
C LEU A 20 4.91 1.99 -4.10
N LEU A 21 3.76 1.31 -4.22
CA LEU A 21 3.02 0.79 -3.07
C LEU A 21 3.86 -0.23 -2.28
N ALA A 22 4.58 -1.12 -2.98
CA ALA A 22 5.45 -2.10 -2.35
C ALA A 22 6.63 -1.46 -1.60
N ARG A 23 7.30 -0.46 -2.19
CA ARG A 23 8.39 0.28 -1.52
C ARG A 23 7.90 1.03 -0.29
N THR A 24 6.78 1.74 -0.43
CA THR A 24 6.13 2.45 0.68
C THR A 24 5.82 1.49 1.83
N PHE A 25 5.27 0.32 1.51
CA PHE A 25 4.95 -0.70 2.50
C PHE A 25 6.21 -1.24 3.18
N GLU A 26 7.26 -1.61 2.43
CA GLU A 26 8.51 -2.09 3.03
C GLU A 26 9.20 -1.02 3.88
N HIS A 27 9.11 0.26 3.52
CA HIS A 27 9.62 1.37 4.33
C HIS A 27 8.89 1.55 5.66
N LEU A 28 7.60 1.18 5.72
CA LEU A 28 6.75 1.35 6.90
C LEU A 28 6.57 0.07 7.72
N LYS A 29 6.81 -1.09 7.12
CA LYS A 29 6.73 -2.39 7.77
C LYS A 29 7.87 -2.50 8.79
N LEU A 30 7.51 -2.61 10.06
CA LEU A 30 8.46 -3.00 11.10
C LEU A 30 8.49 -4.52 11.20
N GLU A 31 9.66 -5.11 11.38
CA GLU A 31 9.83 -6.57 11.45
C GLU A 31 8.99 -7.20 12.57
N SER A 32 8.79 -6.48 13.69
CA SER A 32 7.96 -6.91 14.82
C SER A 32 6.44 -6.69 14.68
N GLN A 33 5.94 -6.20 13.54
CA GLN A 33 4.49 -6.01 13.37
C GLN A 33 3.76 -7.34 13.20
N SER A 34 2.64 -7.47 13.92
CA SER A 34 1.69 -8.57 13.73
C SER A 34 1.05 -8.52 12.35
N THR A 35 0.61 -9.66 11.83
CA THR A 35 -0.05 -9.77 10.51
C THR A 35 -1.18 -8.75 10.34
N GLY A 36 -2.04 -8.57 11.35
CA GLY A 36 -3.13 -7.58 11.28
C GLY A 36 -2.66 -6.12 11.22
N GLN A 37 -1.51 -5.78 11.82
CA GLN A 37 -0.94 -4.43 11.70
C GLN A 37 -0.39 -4.18 10.30
N ARG A 38 0.20 -5.22 9.69
CA ARG A 38 0.68 -5.18 8.29
C ARG A 38 -0.50 -5.03 7.32
N GLU A 39 -1.58 -5.78 7.53
CA GLU A 39 -2.79 -5.65 6.71
C GLU A 39 -3.44 -4.26 6.86
N ALA A 40 -3.51 -3.72 8.07
CA ALA A 40 -3.99 -2.36 8.31
C ALA A 40 -3.11 -1.31 7.63
N LEU A 41 -1.78 -1.49 7.66
CA LEU A 41 -0.82 -0.62 6.98
C LEU A 41 -1.01 -0.65 5.46
N ALA A 42 -1.12 -1.84 4.86
CA ALA A 42 -1.34 -1.99 3.42
C ALA A 42 -2.65 -1.31 2.97
N SER A 43 -3.74 -1.51 3.72
CA SER A 43 -5.01 -0.82 3.45
C SER A 43 -4.89 0.71 3.51
N ARG A 44 -4.11 1.26 4.45
CA ARG A 44 -3.89 2.71 4.54
C ARG A 44 -3.15 3.26 3.32
N ILE A 45 -2.09 2.57 2.91
CA ILE A 45 -1.30 2.97 1.74
C ILE A 45 -2.19 2.98 0.48
N ILE A 46 -3.00 1.92 0.28
CA ILE A 46 -3.92 1.83 -0.85
C ILE A 46 -5.01 2.91 -0.77
N ALA A 47 -5.58 3.19 0.41
CA ALA A 47 -6.58 4.24 0.59
C ALA A 47 -6.04 5.64 0.28
N ASN A 48 -4.83 5.97 0.76
CA ASN A 48 -4.16 7.24 0.46
C ASN A 48 -3.83 7.35 -1.03
N TYR A 49 -3.40 6.26 -1.65
CA TYR A 49 -3.16 6.22 -3.09
C TYR A 49 -4.45 6.48 -3.90
N MET A 50 -5.54 5.80 -3.54
CA MET A 50 -6.86 6.02 -4.15
C MET A 50 -7.42 7.43 -3.91
N ALA A 51 -6.97 8.13 -2.88
CA ALA A 51 -7.28 9.54 -2.65
C ALA A 51 -6.49 10.50 -3.58
N GLY A 52 -5.63 9.96 -4.45
CA GLY A 52 -4.83 10.71 -5.42
C GLY A 52 -3.39 10.99 -4.98
N VAL A 53 -2.93 10.41 -3.86
CA VAL A 53 -1.57 10.58 -3.38
C VAL A 53 -0.63 9.64 -4.11
N ILE A 54 0.13 10.18 -5.07
CA ILE A 54 1.07 9.42 -5.90
C ILE A 54 2.54 9.64 -5.49
N ASP A 55 2.81 10.59 -4.60
CA ASP A 55 4.17 10.84 -4.11
C ASP A 55 4.54 9.86 -3.00
N GLU A 56 5.71 9.23 -3.11
CA GLU A 56 6.20 8.22 -2.17
C GLU A 56 6.38 8.80 -0.76
N ALA A 57 7.00 9.98 -0.65
CA ALA A 57 7.27 10.58 0.65
C ALA A 57 5.97 11.02 1.34
N GLU A 58 5.02 11.51 0.56
CA GLU A 58 3.69 11.88 1.05
C GLU A 58 2.88 10.64 1.48
N LEU A 59 2.87 9.57 0.67
CA LEU A 59 2.25 8.29 1.03
C LEU A 59 2.84 7.71 2.32
N ILE A 60 4.16 7.77 2.47
CA ILE A 60 4.87 7.32 3.68
C ILE A 60 4.41 8.14 4.88
N SER A 61 4.37 9.47 4.74
CA SER A 61 3.98 10.38 5.82
C SER A 61 2.53 10.17 6.27
N LEU A 62 1.60 10.06 5.33
CA LEU A 62 0.18 9.86 5.59
C LEU A 62 -0.12 8.47 6.14
N SER A 63 0.57 7.44 5.64
CA SER A 63 0.33 6.05 6.05
C SER A 63 0.96 5.69 7.40
N ARG A 64 1.91 6.51 7.90
CA ARG A 64 2.40 6.42 9.30
C ARG A 64 1.33 6.77 10.32
N GLN A 65 0.38 7.63 9.96
CA GLN A 65 -0.68 8.03 10.87
C GLN A 65 -1.85 7.03 10.78
N PRO A 66 -2.47 6.66 11.90
CA PRO A 66 -3.72 5.91 11.85
C PRO A 66 -4.80 6.71 11.12
N LEU A 67 -5.51 6.06 10.20
CA LEU A 67 -6.75 6.58 9.61
C LEU A 67 -7.78 6.69 10.74
N GLY A 68 -7.91 7.89 11.31
CA GLY A 68 -8.87 8.19 12.36
C GLY A 68 -8.29 8.08 13.77
N ARG A 69 -8.52 9.13 14.57
CA ARG A 69 -8.73 9.01 16.01
C ARG A 69 -10.18 8.60 16.24
#